data_AF-A0A2M7ZWQ4-F1
#
_entry.id   AF-A0A2M7ZWQ4-F1
#
_cell.length_a   1.000
_cell.length_b   1.000
_cell.length_c   1.000
_cell.angle_alpha   90.00
_cell.angle_beta   90.00
_cell.angle_gamma   90.00
#
_symmetry.space_group_name_H-M   'P 1'
#
loop_
_entity.id
_entity.type
_entity.pdbx_description
1 polymer ?
#
loop_
_entity_poly.entity_id
_entity_poly.type
_entity_poly.pdbx_seq_one_letter_code
_entity_poly.pdbx_strand_id
1 'polypeptide(L)'
;MGTLIRIFLSDFPAIMTAVALLLGLLHTFRKTNTAKPDIFLGYLFFFAVGLTGLWAFIYHIFFPEVAAKFIGWATSPFQFEVGMANLSSSQDTCL
;
A
#
# COMPACT_ATOMS: atom_id res chain seq x y z
N MET A 1 -22.38 -6.39 7.84
CA MET A 1 -21.81 -5.79 6.61
C MET A 1 -20.77 -4.70 6.88
N GLY A 2 -20.95 -3.83 7.90
CA GLY A 2 -19.97 -2.75 8.20
C GLY A 2 -18.57 -3.19 8.65
N THR A 3 -18.43 -4.35 9.31
CA THR A 3 -17.13 -4.84 9.80
C THR A 3 -16.18 -5.26 8.68
N LEU A 4 -16.69 -5.91 7.64
CA LEU A 4 -15.89 -6.34 6.48
C LEU A 4 -15.35 -5.12 5.70
N ILE A 5 -16.20 -4.10 5.53
CA ILE A 5 -15.81 -2.85 4.88
C ILE A 5 -14.73 -2.15 5.70
N ARG A 6 -14.87 -2.09 7.03
CA ARG A 6 -13.83 -1.52 7.90
C ARG A 6 -12.50 -2.24 7.80
N ILE A 7 -12.50 -3.57 7.86
CA ILE A 7 -11.27 -4.37 7.74
C ILE A 7 -10.64 -4.11 6.36
N PHE A 8 -11.43 -4.16 5.31
CA PHE A 8 -10.90 -3.95 3.97
C PHE A 8 -10.33 -2.55 3.76
N LEU A 9 -10.92 -1.53 4.38
CA LEU A 9 -10.49 -0.14 4.21
C LEU A 9 -9.33 0.26 5.13
N SER A 10 -9.33 -0.24 6.38
CA SER A 10 -8.33 0.10 7.40
C SER A 10 -7.12 -0.82 7.39
N ASP A 11 -7.32 -2.12 7.10
CA ASP A 11 -6.26 -3.12 7.10
C ASP A 11 -5.70 -3.39 5.70
N PHE A 12 -6.15 -2.65 4.66
CA PHE A 12 -5.63 -2.79 3.29
C PHE A 12 -4.09 -2.82 3.22
N PRO A 13 -3.35 -1.90 3.88
CA PRO A 13 -1.89 -1.91 3.85
C PRO A 13 -1.30 -3.20 4.45
N ALA A 14 -1.89 -3.67 5.56
CA ALA A 14 -1.45 -4.89 6.24
C ALA A 14 -1.73 -6.14 5.39
N ILE A 15 -2.89 -6.20 4.75
CA ILE A 15 -3.27 -7.30 3.85
C ILE A 15 -2.33 -7.32 2.65
N MET A 16 -2.07 -6.18 2.00
CA MET A 16 -1.14 -6.11 0.86
C MET A 16 0.28 -6.50 1.26
N THR A 17 0.73 -6.10 2.44
CA THR A 17 2.04 -6.51 2.98
C THR A 17 2.09 -8.02 3.22
N ALA A 18 1.06 -8.61 3.82
CA ALA A 18 0.98 -10.06 4.01
C ALA A 18 0.99 -10.82 2.68
N VAL A 19 0.24 -10.34 1.67
CA VAL A 19 0.24 -10.89 0.32
C VAL A 19 1.63 -10.79 -0.32
N ALA A 20 2.31 -9.65 -0.18
CA ALA A 20 3.68 -9.45 -0.67
C ALA A 20 4.65 -10.49 -0.09
N LEU A 21 4.60 -10.69 1.24
CA LEU A 21 5.43 -11.66 1.94
C LEU A 21 5.11 -13.09 1.51
N LEU A 22 3.83 -13.46 1.45
CA LEU A 22 3.42 -14.81 1.06
C LEU A 22 3.85 -15.15 -0.37
N LEU A 23 3.60 -14.26 -1.33
CA LEU A 23 3.97 -14.46 -2.73
C LEU A 23 5.48 -14.42 -2.94
N GLY A 24 6.16 -13.45 -2.32
CA GLY A 24 7.61 -13.32 -2.39
C GLY A 24 8.33 -14.55 -1.81
N LEU A 25 7.91 -15.04 -0.64
CA LEU A 25 8.44 -16.25 -0.03
C LEU A 25 8.13 -17.47 -0.89
N LEU A 26 6.87 -17.66 -1.30
CA LEU A 26 6.47 -18.80 -2.14
C LEU A 26 7.30 -18.85 -3.44
N HIS A 27 7.55 -17.71 -4.07
CA HIS A 27 8.38 -17.61 -5.26
C HIS A 27 9.84 -18.02 -4.97
N THR A 28 10.38 -17.53 -3.85
CA THR A 28 11.75 -17.82 -3.39
C THR A 28 11.94 -19.31 -3.05
N PHE A 29 10.92 -19.96 -2.50
CA PHE A 29 10.95 -21.38 -2.15
C PHE A 29 10.73 -22.31 -3.36
N ARG A 30 9.93 -21.91 -4.36
CA ARG A 30 9.64 -22.76 -5.54
C ARG A 30 10.72 -22.70 -6.63
N LYS A 31 11.46 -21.61 -6.76
CA LYS A 31 12.49 -21.45 -7.81
C LYS A 31 13.91 -21.40 -7.25
N THR A 32 14.80 -22.19 -7.83
CA THR A 32 16.26 -22.15 -7.56
C THR A 32 16.92 -21.14 -8.51
N ASN A 33 16.60 -19.86 -8.38
CA ASN A 33 17.26 -18.81 -9.16
C ASN A 33 18.23 -18.01 -8.28
N THR A 34 19.29 -17.44 -8.84
CA THR A 34 20.26 -16.60 -8.12
C THR A 34 19.72 -15.20 -7.84
N ALA A 35 18.69 -14.75 -8.57
CA ALA A 35 18.02 -13.45 -8.39
C ALA A 35 16.90 -13.43 -7.31
N LYS A 36 17.01 -14.28 -6.27
CA LYS A 36 15.98 -14.39 -5.22
C LYS A 36 15.69 -13.08 -4.46
N PRO A 37 16.69 -12.32 -4.01
CA PRO A 37 16.44 -11.07 -3.28
C PRO A 37 15.72 -10.04 -4.14
N ASP A 38 16.16 -9.85 -5.40
CA ASP A 38 15.58 -8.84 -6.30
C ASP A 38 14.11 -9.13 -6.59
N ILE A 39 13.77 -10.39 -6.85
CA ILE A 39 12.39 -10.80 -7.09
C ILE A 39 11.55 -10.58 -5.82
N PHE A 40 12.07 -10.97 -4.65
CA PHE A 40 11.38 -10.77 -3.37
C PHE A 40 11.13 -9.29 -3.06
N LEU A 41 12.15 -8.44 -3.25
CA LEU A 41 12.01 -6.99 -3.14
C LEU A 41 11.01 -6.43 -4.14
N GLY A 42 10.95 -6.96 -5.37
CA GLY A 42 9.95 -6.59 -6.36
C GLY A 42 8.51 -6.84 -5.87
N TYR A 43 8.25 -7.99 -5.23
CA TYR A 43 6.94 -8.25 -4.61
C TYR A 43 6.63 -7.26 -3.48
N LEU A 44 7.61 -6.93 -2.64
CA LEU A 44 7.45 -5.94 -1.57
C LEU A 44 7.14 -4.54 -2.12
N PHE A 45 7.93 -4.06 -3.09
CA PHE A 45 7.69 -2.74 -3.67
C PHE A 45 6.35 -2.66 -4.38
N PHE A 46 5.99 -3.67 -5.16
CA PHE A 46 4.73 -3.64 -5.91
C PHE A 46 3.50 -3.69 -4.99
N PHE A 47 3.43 -4.67 -4.08
CA PHE A 47 2.25 -4.86 -3.25
C PHE A 47 2.24 -3.94 -2.03
N ALA A 48 3.33 -3.90 -1.25
CA ALA A 48 3.34 -3.18 0.02
C ALA A 48 3.48 -1.66 -0.16
N VAL A 49 4.17 -1.20 -1.21
CA VAL A 49 4.39 0.23 -1.46
C VAL A 49 3.51 0.74 -2.61
N GLY A 50 3.47 0.05 -3.75
CA GLY A 50 2.71 0.46 -4.92
C GLY A 50 1.21 0.51 -4.67
N LEU A 51 0.58 -0.65 -4.51
CA LEU A 51 -0.87 -0.74 -4.32
C LEU A 51 -1.35 -0.01 -3.05
N THR A 52 -0.58 -0.10 -1.95
CA THR A 52 -0.87 0.65 -0.73
C THR A 52 -0.76 2.16 -0.93
N GLY A 53 0.23 2.63 -1.70
CA GLY A 53 0.40 4.04 -2.05
C GLY A 53 -0.80 4.56 -2.85
N LEU A 54 -1.23 3.81 -3.86
CA LEU A 54 -2.42 4.15 -4.64
C LEU A 54 -3.69 4.21 -3.77
N TRP A 55 -3.86 3.23 -2.88
CA TRP A 55 -4.97 3.22 -1.93
C TRP A 55 -4.98 4.45 -1.02
N ALA A 56 -3.82 4.79 -0.45
CA ALA A 56 -3.68 5.96 0.40
C ALA A 56 -3.89 7.27 -0.36
N PHE A 57 -3.43 7.38 -1.62
CA PHE A 57 -3.73 8.52 -2.49
C PHE A 57 -5.24 8.74 -2.64
N ILE A 58 -6.00 7.68 -2.95
CA ILE A 58 -7.46 7.77 -3.09
C ILE A 58 -8.09 8.29 -1.78
N TYR A 59 -7.63 7.79 -0.64
CA TYR A 59 -8.11 8.23 0.67
C TYR A 59 -7.83 9.69 0.96
N HIS A 60 -6.60 10.14 0.73
CA HIS A 60 -6.16 11.49 1.03
C HIS A 60 -6.79 12.56 0.11
N ILE A 61 -7.10 12.21 -1.15
CA ILE A 61 -7.71 13.12 -2.13
C ILE A 61 -9.23 13.15 -2.04
N PHE A 62 -9.89 11.99 -2.02
CA PHE A 62 -11.34 11.91 -2.10
C PHE A 62 -12.02 11.89 -0.72
N PHE A 63 -11.32 11.44 0.33
CA PHE A 63 -11.85 11.32 1.69
C PHE A 63 -10.91 11.93 2.75
N PRO A 64 -10.46 13.19 2.59
CA PRO A 64 -9.45 13.80 3.45
C PRO A 64 -9.85 13.88 4.93
N GLU A 65 -11.14 14.07 5.23
CA GLU A 65 -11.66 14.08 6.60
C GLU A 65 -11.54 12.72 7.30
N VAL A 66 -11.80 11.64 6.54
CA VAL A 66 -11.71 10.27 7.04
C VAL A 66 -10.24 9.92 7.26
N ALA A 67 -9.38 10.24 6.30
CA ALA A 67 -7.94 10.01 6.40
C ALA A 67 -7.31 10.77 7.58
N ALA A 68 -7.60 12.07 7.71
CA ALA A 68 -7.11 12.90 8.81
C ALA A 68 -7.56 12.36 10.16
N LYS A 69 -8.85 12.04 10.32
CA LYS A 69 -9.39 11.49 11.57
C LYS A 69 -8.82 10.12 11.91
N PHE A 70 -8.55 9.28 10.91
CA PHE A 70 -7.94 7.97 11.12
C PHE A 70 -6.51 8.07 11.68
N ILE A 71 -5.74 9.06 11.20
CA ILE A 71 -4.36 9.31 11.65
C ILE A 71 -4.33 10.15 12.95
N GLY A 72 -5.43 10.83 13.28
CA GLY A 72 -5.51 11.77 14.41
C GLY A 72 -5.00 13.17 14.07
N TRP A 73 -4.92 13.50 12.78
CA TRP A 73 -4.57 14.82 12.29
C TRP A 73 -5.79 15.71 12.13
N ALA A 74 -5.59 17.02 12.16
CA ALA A 74 -6.62 17.96 11.74
C ALA A 74 -6.83 17.87 10.21
N THR A 75 -8.09 17.96 9.76
CA THR A 75 -8.39 18.07 8.33
C THR A 75 -7.86 19.40 7.80
N SER A 76 -6.95 19.35 6.83
CA SER A 76 -6.33 20.54 6.24
C SER A 76 -5.92 20.28 4.78
N PRO A 77 -5.57 21.32 4.01
CA PRO A 77 -5.08 21.17 2.63
C PRO A 77 -3.85 20.27 2.50
N PHE A 78 -3.11 20.05 3.59
CA PHE A 78 -1.96 19.16 3.63
C PHE A 78 -2.30 17.72 3.20
N GLN A 79 -3.55 17.29 3.38
CA GLN A 79 -4.01 15.97 2.91
C GLN A 79 -3.82 15.81 1.39
N PHE A 80 -3.98 16.89 0.61
CA PHE A 80 -3.76 16.84 -0.83
C PHE A 80 -2.28 16.62 -1.18
N GLU A 81 -1.37 17.30 -0.50
CA GLU A 81 0.08 17.14 -0.69
C GLU A 81 0.52 15.71 -0.36
N VAL A 82 0.02 15.17 0.75
CA VAL A 82 0.25 13.77 1.13
C VAL A 82 -0.30 12.83 0.05
N GLY A 83 -1.53 13.04 -0.39
CA GLY A 83 -2.12 12.25 -1.48
C GLY A 83 -1.23 12.22 -2.72
N MET A 84 -0.78 13.38 -3.19
CA MET A 84 0.11 13.46 -4.36
C MET A 84 1.46 12.75 -4.14
N ALA A 85 2.04 12.83 -2.94
CA ALA A 85 3.25 12.09 -2.60
C ALA A 85 3.01 10.57 -2.67
N ASN A 86 1.88 10.10 -2.14
CA ASN A 86 1.47 8.69 -2.20
C ASN A 86 1.28 8.19 -3.64
N LEU A 87 0.74 9.04 -4.54
CA LEU A 87 0.61 8.72 -5.96
C LEU A 87 1.98 8.57 -6.63
N SER A 88 2.88 9.52 -6.39
CA SER A 88 4.25 9.48 -6.94
C SER A 88 4.96 8.19 -6.55
N SER A 89 4.96 7.85 -5.26
CA SER A 89 5.60 6.61 -4.78
C SER A 89 4.97 5.34 -5.37
N SER A 90 3.67 5.36 -5.65
CA SER A 90 2.99 4.25 -6.32
C SER A 90 3.37 4.10 -7.79
N GLN A 91 3.62 5.21 -8.49
CA GLN A 91 4.06 5.22 -9.88
C GLN A 91 5.46 4.62 -9.99
N ASP A 92 6.37 5.05 -9.11
CA ASP A 92 7.79 4.67 -9.15
C ASP A 92 8.05 3.19 -8.84
N THR A 93 7.10 2.52 -8.17
CA THR A 93 7.20 1.09 -7.83
C THR A 93 6.58 0.16 -8.88
N CYS A 94 5.88 0.72 -9.88
CA CYS A 94 5.34 -0.01 -11.03
C CYS A 94 6.22 0.03 -12.28
N LEU A 95 7.28 0.86 -12.28
CA LEU A 95 8.24 1.03 -13.38
C LEU A 95 9.53 0.24 -13.12
#